data_AF-A0AAN6QAN0-F1
#
_entry.id   AF-A0AAN6QAN0-F1
#
_cell.length_a   1.000
_cell.length_b   1.000
_cell.length_c   1.000
_cell.angle_alpha   90.00
_cell.angle_beta   90.00
_cell.angle_gamma   90.00
#
_symmetry.space_group_name_H-M   'P 1'
#
loop_
_entity.id
_entity.type
_entity.pdbx_description
1 polymer ?
#
loop_
_entity_poly.entity_id
_entity_poly.type
_entity_poly.pdbx_seq_one_letter_code
_entity_poly.pdbx_strand_id
1 'polypeptide(L)'
;MTGPRAETLLDDSRFHQTFSLPADPSSGRPTPFTIKYADHGYRNEAHPEQERILLFYSPLMASRLLLVTKDRLAIKHKIRIICPDRPGVGGTDPADAKDRLGLWRGK
;
A
#
# COMPACT_ATOMS: atom_id res chain seq x y z
N MET A 1 13.87 -20.02 -17.92
CA MET A 1 13.73 -18.92 -16.93
C MET A 1 13.27 -19.53 -15.63
N THR A 2 14.14 -19.66 -14.65
CA THR A 2 13.77 -20.04 -13.28
C THR A 2 13.10 -18.83 -12.62
N GLY A 3 11.85 -18.97 -12.20
CA GLY A 3 11.15 -17.95 -11.42
C GLY A 3 11.86 -17.69 -10.09
N PRO A 4 11.55 -16.59 -9.38
CA PRO A 4 12.06 -16.38 -8.03
C PRO A 4 11.67 -17.57 -7.16
N ARG A 5 12.57 -18.01 -6.28
CA ARG A 5 12.26 -19.03 -5.29
C ARG A 5 11.18 -18.46 -4.37
N ALA A 6 10.21 -19.30 -3.97
CA ALA A 6 9.09 -18.87 -3.13
C ALA A 6 9.56 -18.18 -1.83
N GLU A 7 10.72 -18.61 -1.32
CA GLU A 7 11.36 -18.12 -0.11
C GLU A 7 11.72 -16.62 -0.13
N THR A 8 12.02 -16.04 -1.30
CA THR A 8 12.43 -14.63 -1.41
C THR A 8 11.35 -13.74 -2.00
N LEU A 9 10.19 -14.32 -2.35
CA LEU A 9 9.11 -13.60 -3.03
C LEU A 9 8.57 -12.43 -2.19
N LEU A 10 8.61 -12.56 -0.85
CA LEU A 10 8.11 -11.55 0.08
C LEU A 10 9.21 -10.66 0.67
N ASP A 11 10.48 -10.90 0.35
CA ASP A 11 11.63 -10.21 0.95
C ASP A 11 11.93 -8.85 0.29
N ASP A 12 11.11 -8.43 -0.67
CA ASP A 12 11.24 -7.10 -1.27
C ASP A 12 10.76 -6.03 -0.29
N SER A 13 11.66 -5.10 0.06
CA SER A 13 11.37 -4.00 0.99
C SER A 13 10.21 -3.12 0.52
N ARG A 14 9.95 -3.05 -0.79
CA ARG A 14 8.80 -2.34 -1.36
C ARG A 14 7.46 -2.88 -0.86
N PHE A 15 7.40 -4.13 -0.40
CA PHE A 15 6.17 -4.74 0.12
C PHE A 15 5.91 -4.45 1.61
N HIS A 16 6.83 -3.76 2.29
CA HIS A 16 6.80 -3.51 3.74
C HIS A 16 6.86 -2.03 4.10
N GLN A 17 6.34 -1.17 3.23
CA GLN A 17 6.40 0.26 3.39
C GLN A 17 5.45 0.76 4.50
N THR A 18 5.80 1.90 5.08
CA THR A 18 5.04 2.56 6.15
C THR A 18 4.87 4.03 5.81
N PHE A 19 3.67 4.56 6.03
CA PHE A 19 3.37 5.97 5.90
C PHE A 19 2.60 6.41 7.15
N SER A 20 2.99 7.53 7.75
CA SER A 20 2.33 8.06 8.94
C SER A 20 1.59 9.34 8.58
N LEU A 21 0.27 9.31 8.75
CA LEU A 21 -0.55 10.52 8.71
C LEU A 21 -0.31 11.31 10.00
N PRO A 22 -0.08 12.63 9.92
CA PRO A 22 0.01 13.46 11.12
C PRO A 22 -1.33 13.49 11.86
N ALA A 23 -1.27 13.78 13.16
CA ALA A 23 -2.44 14.09 13.94
C ALA A 23 -3.19 15.27 13.30
N ASP A 24 -4.50 15.14 13.20
CA ASP A 24 -5.42 16.18 12.77
C ASP A 24 -6.70 16.13 13.63
N PRO A 25 -6.68 16.82 14.79
CA PRO A 25 -7.85 16.91 15.66
C PRO A 25 -9.09 17.48 14.94
N SER A 26 -8.90 18.30 13.89
CA SER A 26 -10.01 18.92 13.14
C SER A 26 -10.78 17.92 12.25
N SER A 27 -10.20 16.76 11.96
CA SER A 27 -10.85 15.64 11.26
C SER A 27 -11.19 14.48 12.19
N GLY A 28 -11.08 14.67 13.51
CA GLY A 28 -11.34 13.62 14.49
C GLY A 28 -10.19 12.61 14.66
N ARG A 29 -8.98 12.94 14.18
CA ARG A 29 -7.77 12.12 14.32
C ARG A 29 -6.79 12.79 15.31
N PRO A 30 -6.95 12.63 16.64
CA PRO A 30 -6.14 13.37 17.63
C PRO A 30 -4.68 12.91 17.70
N THR A 31 -4.36 11.73 17.20
CA THR A 31 -3.01 11.14 17.18
C THR A 31 -2.57 10.84 15.74
N PRO A 32 -1.27 10.70 15.47
CA PRO A 32 -0.81 10.18 14.18
C PRO A 32 -1.44 8.82 13.87
N PHE A 33 -1.58 8.49 12.59
CA PHE A 33 -2.15 7.23 12.13
C PHE A 33 -1.22 6.55 11.14
N THR A 34 -0.77 5.35 11.49
CA THR A 34 0.20 4.55 10.75
C THR A 34 -0.51 3.67 9.72
N ILE A 35 -0.07 3.76 8.48
CA ILE A 35 -0.54 2.96 7.35
C ILE A 35 0.61 2.10 6.84
N LYS A 36 0.40 0.79 6.79
CA LYS A 36 1.29 -0.15 6.11
C LYS A 36 0.80 -0.35 4.68
N TYR A 37 1.71 -0.37 3.72
CA TYR A 37 1.37 -0.55 2.32
C TYR A 37 2.48 -1.27 1.55
N ALA A 38 2.11 -1.80 0.40
CA ALA A 38 3.04 -2.38 -0.55
C ALA A 38 3.05 -1.55 -1.84
N ASP A 39 4.24 -1.34 -2.38
CA ASP A 39 4.52 -0.61 -3.62
C ASP A 39 4.94 -1.59 -4.72
N HIS A 40 3.95 -2.06 -5.48
CA HIS A 40 4.17 -3.04 -6.54
C HIS A 40 4.45 -2.36 -7.87
N GLY A 41 5.19 -3.05 -8.74
CA GLY A 41 5.33 -2.68 -10.12
C GLY A 41 6.49 -1.72 -10.41
N TYR A 42 6.29 -0.88 -11.42
CA TYR A 42 7.32 -0.03 -12.00
C TYR A 42 7.59 1.23 -11.16
N ARG A 43 8.87 1.55 -10.96
CA ARG A 43 9.33 2.80 -10.35
C ARG A 43 10.32 3.50 -11.28
N ASN A 44 10.11 4.79 -11.52
CA ASN A 44 11.01 5.65 -12.27
C ASN A 44 11.39 6.86 -11.40
N GLU A 45 12.45 6.71 -10.61
CA GLU A 45 12.89 7.78 -9.70
C GLU A 45 13.43 9.00 -10.43
N ALA A 46 13.96 8.83 -11.65
CA ALA A 46 14.47 9.94 -12.46
C ALA A 46 13.34 10.80 -13.06
N HIS A 47 12.21 10.17 -13.42
CA HIS A 47 11.06 10.81 -14.05
C HIS A 47 9.73 10.30 -13.46
N PRO A 48 9.44 10.59 -12.17
CA PRO A 48 8.25 10.09 -11.49
C PRO A 48 6.94 10.55 -12.12
N GLU A 49 6.94 11.69 -12.81
CA GLU A 49 5.79 12.24 -13.55
C GLU A 49 5.34 11.34 -14.71
N GLN A 50 6.18 10.40 -15.15
CA GLN A 50 5.86 9.44 -16.21
C GLN A 50 5.22 8.15 -15.68
N GLU A 51 5.13 7.98 -14.36
CA GLU A 51 4.56 6.79 -13.75
C GLU A 51 3.03 6.77 -13.89
N ARG A 52 2.50 5.58 -14.21
CA ARG A 52 1.05 5.31 -14.14
C ARG A 52 0.74 4.66 -12.81
N ILE A 53 0.17 5.44 -11.89
CA ILE A 53 -0.04 5.02 -10.51
C ILE A 53 -1.49 4.59 -10.31
N LEU A 54 -1.69 3.41 -9.75
CA LEU A 54 -2.97 2.89 -9.30
C LEU A 54 -2.96 2.78 -7.77
N LEU A 55 -3.89 3.47 -7.11
CA LEU A 55 -4.20 3.20 -5.71
C LEU A 55 -5.23 2.06 -5.66
N PHE A 56 -4.80 0.91 -5.15
CA PHE A 56 -5.62 -0.31 -5.13
C PHE A 56 -6.06 -0.65 -3.72
N TYR A 57 -7.37 -0.61 -3.47
CA TYR A 57 -7.97 -1.04 -2.22
C TYR A 57 -8.36 -2.52 -2.29
N SER A 58 -7.68 -3.35 -1.51
CA SER A 58 -7.88 -4.79 -1.50
C SER A 58 -9.27 -5.20 -1.01
N PRO A 59 -9.82 -6.34 -1.48
CA PRO A 59 -11.10 -6.88 -1.02
C PRO A 59 -11.07 -7.27 0.47
N LEU A 60 -12.24 -7.62 0.99
CA LEU A 60 -12.40 -8.06 2.38
C LEU A 60 -11.42 -9.22 2.69
N MET A 61 -10.72 -9.11 3.82
CA MET A 61 -9.68 -10.05 4.31
C MET A 61 -8.36 -10.11 3.55
N ALA A 62 -8.18 -9.35 2.47
CA ALA A 62 -6.88 -9.26 1.81
C ALA A 62 -5.93 -8.29 2.55
N SER A 63 -4.62 -8.51 2.35
CA SER A 63 -3.54 -7.63 2.80
C SER A 63 -2.87 -6.90 1.63
N ARG A 64 -1.93 -6.00 1.94
CA ARG A 64 -1.03 -5.34 1.00
C ARG A 64 -0.24 -6.31 0.10
N LEU A 65 -0.06 -7.55 0.53
CA LEU A 65 0.72 -8.59 -0.16
C LEU A 65 -0.09 -9.35 -1.22
N LEU A 66 -1.38 -9.05 -1.42
CA LEU A 66 -2.24 -9.74 -2.39
C LEU A 66 -1.66 -9.74 -3.82
N LEU A 67 -0.96 -8.66 -4.19
CA LEU A 67 -0.51 -8.42 -5.56
C LEU A 67 0.95 -8.81 -5.83
N VAL A 68 1.64 -9.45 -4.88
CA VAL A 68 3.07 -9.78 -5.03
C VAL A 68 3.35 -10.63 -6.27
N THR A 69 2.46 -11.59 -6.59
CA THR A 69 2.59 -12.42 -7.80
C THR A 69 2.38 -11.65 -9.11
N LYS A 70 1.86 -10.42 -9.05
CA LYS A 70 1.62 -9.53 -10.19
C LYS A 70 2.68 -8.44 -10.34
N ASP A 71 3.63 -8.33 -9.42
CA ASP A 71 4.67 -7.28 -9.44
C ASP A 71 5.43 -7.23 -10.78
N ARG A 72 5.94 -8.37 -11.25
CA ARG A 72 6.64 -8.46 -12.54
C ARG A 72 5.77 -8.09 -13.75
N LEU A 73 4.48 -8.39 -13.69
CA LEU A 73 3.54 -8.01 -14.75
C LEU A 73 3.33 -6.50 -14.75
N ALA A 74 3.14 -5.89 -13.57
CA ALA A 74 3.02 -4.44 -13.42
C ALA A 74 4.29 -3.70 -13.91
N ILE A 75 5.49 -4.23 -13.60
CA ILE A 75 6.76 -3.73 -14.13
C ILE A 75 6.76 -3.72 -15.67
N LYS A 76 6.40 -4.85 -16.30
CA LYS A 76 6.35 -4.98 -17.76
C LYS A 76 5.44 -3.95 -18.42
N HIS A 77 4.33 -3.59 -17.77
CA HIS A 77 3.35 -2.64 -18.28
C HIS A 77 3.59 -1.19 -17.82
N LYS A 78 4.70 -0.91 -17.12
CA LYS A 78 5.01 0.41 -16.56
C LYS A 78 3.89 0.97 -15.68
N ILE A 79 3.30 0.10 -14.85
CA ILE A 79 2.27 0.44 -13.87
C ILE A 79 2.86 0.31 -12.48
N ARG A 80 2.60 1.31 -11.63
CA ARG A 80 2.87 1.27 -10.20
C ARG A 80 1.57 1.07 -9.45
N ILE A 81 1.54 0.17 -8.48
CA ILE A 81 0.35 -0.12 -7.69
C ILE A 81 0.66 0.07 -6.21
N ILE A 82 0.02 1.05 -5.59
CA ILE A 82 0.06 1.28 -4.16
C ILE A 82 -1.10 0.52 -3.54
N CYS A 83 -0.79 -0.45 -2.69
CA CYS A 83 -1.76 -1.33 -2.06
C CYS A 83 -1.65 -1.18 -0.54
N PRO A 84 -2.44 -0.29 0.09
CA PRO A 84 -2.42 -0.14 1.54
C PRO A 84 -3.21 -1.26 2.23
N ASP A 85 -2.79 -1.60 3.45
CA ASP A 85 -3.61 -2.38 4.36
C ASP A 85 -4.76 -1.53 4.88
N ARG A 86 -5.89 -2.20 5.16
CA ARG A 86 -7.04 -1.56 5.82
C ARG A 86 -6.74 -1.32 7.30
N PRO A 87 -7.44 -0.38 7.97
CA PRO A 87 -7.32 -0.20 9.41
C PRO A 87 -7.44 -1.51 10.19
N GLY A 88 -6.48 -1.76 11.08
CA GLY A 88 -6.39 -2.98 11.90
C GLY A 88 -5.81 -4.22 11.19
N VAL A 89 -5.29 -4.08 9.96
CA VAL A 89 -4.67 -5.18 9.20
C VAL A 89 -3.17 -4.93 9.04
N GLY A 90 -2.35 -5.99 9.17
CA GLY A 90 -0.96 -5.98 8.75
C GLY A 90 -0.03 -4.99 9.47
N GLY A 91 -0.46 -4.46 10.62
CA GLY A 91 0.24 -3.41 11.37
C GLY A 91 -0.15 -1.98 11.00
N THR A 92 -1.19 -1.79 10.19
CA THR A 92 -1.90 -0.50 10.07
C THR A 92 -2.73 -0.27 11.32
N ASP A 93 -2.73 0.96 11.81
CA ASP A 93 -3.44 1.32 13.04
C ASP A 93 -4.94 0.95 12.94
N PRO A 94 -5.55 0.50 14.05
CA PRO A 94 -6.96 0.15 14.06
C PRO A 94 -7.84 1.39 13.98
N ALA A 95 -9.05 1.23 13.46
CA ALA A 95 -10.08 2.24 13.49
C ALA A 95 -11.47 1.60 13.63
N ASP A 96 -12.34 2.31 14.35
CA ASP A 96 -13.74 1.95 14.50
C ASP A 96 -14.42 1.83 13.14
N ALA A 97 -15.33 0.88 13.00
CA ALA A 97 -15.97 0.56 11.72
C ALA A 97 -16.62 1.78 11.05
N LYS A 98 -17.22 2.68 11.87
CA LYS A 98 -17.85 3.93 11.42
C LYS A 98 -16.87 4.94 10.82
N ASP A 99 -15.59 4.89 11.22
CA ASP A 99 -14.58 5.89 10.86
C ASP A 99 -13.66 5.43 9.71
N ARG A 100 -13.71 4.15 9.34
CA ARG A 100 -12.81 3.54 8.33
C ARG A 100 -12.86 4.20 6.96
N LEU A 101 -14.03 4.68 6.51
CA LEU A 101 -14.16 5.38 5.23
C LEU A 101 -13.71 6.83 5.32
N GLY A 102 -13.93 7.49 6.47
CA GLY A 102 -13.52 8.87 6.72
C GLY A 102 -12.00 9.03 6.72
N LEU A 103 -11.26 8.05 7.23
CA LEU A 103 -9.80 8.07 7.30
C LEU A 103 -9.09 8.24 5.95
N TRP A 104 -9.68 7.76 4.86
CA TRP A 104 -9.09 7.89 3.52
C TRP A 104 -9.37 9.22 2.85
N ARG A 105 -10.29 10.01 3.38
CA ARG A 105 -10.63 11.32 2.84
C ARG A 105 -9.63 12.32 3.40
N GLY A 106 -8.66 12.72 2.58
CA GLY A 106 -7.92 13.97 2.83
C GLY A 106 -8.92 15.13 2.84
N LYS A 107 -8.71 16.11 3.73
CA LYS A 107 -9.29 17.44 3.57
C LYS A 107 -8.36 18.25 2.69
#